data_AF-A0A9E5ET69-F1
#
_entry.id   AF-A0A9E5ET69-F1
#
_cell.length_a   1.000
_cell.length_b   1.000
_cell.length_c   1.000
_cell.angle_alpha   90.00
_cell.angle_beta   90.00
_cell.angle_gamma   90.00
#
_symmetry.space_group_name_H-M   'P 1'
#
loop_
_entity.id
_entity.type
_entity.pdbx_description
1 polymer ?
#
loop_
_entity_poly.entity_id
_entity_poly.type
_entity_poly.pdbx_seq_one_letter_code
_entity_poly.pdbx_strand_id
1 'polypeptide(L)'
;FLEKVKAKLGNDTIVNDSMEAGYYGVYLWAQAVREAKSFEPDKVLQAIKGRTYAAPGGSVEIDKDTLHTYMVPRFGKIIGPGKFEIIQGNEGKPLRPIPYPRYRSPESWAKYLDSLHTTWGNNWFGTN
;
A
#
# COMPACT_ATOMS: atom_id res chain seq x y z
N PHE A 1 -11.18 -3.23 12.41
CA PHE A 1 -11.47 -2.26 11.34
C PHE A 1 -12.79 -2.59 10.66
N LEU A 2 -12.94 -3.76 10.03
CA LEU A 2 -14.18 -4.21 9.38
C LEU A 2 -15.42 -4.04 10.26
N GLU A 3 -15.37 -4.48 11.51
CA GLU A 3 -16.49 -4.30 12.46
C GLU A 3 -16.88 -2.83 12.66
N LYS A 4 -15.89 -1.93 12.76
CA LYS A 4 -16.14 -0.48 12.88
C LYS A 4 -16.76 0.10 11.61
N VAL A 5 -16.30 -0.36 10.44
CA VAL A 5 -16.82 0.07 9.13
C VAL A 5 -18.28 -0.38 8.99
N LYS A 6 -18.57 -1.66 9.23
CA LYS A 6 -19.92 -2.21 9.17
C LYS A 6 -20.87 -1.52 10.15
N ALA A 7 -20.43 -1.27 11.38
CA ALA A 7 -21.22 -0.55 12.38
C ALA A 7 -21.55 0.89 11.95
N LYS A 8 -20.68 1.54 11.16
CA LYS A 8 -20.86 2.94 10.74
C LYS A 8 -21.59 3.09 9.41
N LEU A 9 -21.33 2.21 8.45
CA LEU A 9 -21.77 2.34 7.04
C LEU A 9 -22.79 1.27 6.62
N GLY A 10 -23.02 0.25 7.46
CA GLY A 10 -23.92 -0.87 7.19
C GLY A 10 -23.19 -2.16 6.81
N ASN A 11 -23.85 -3.30 7.05
CA ASN A 11 -23.26 -4.63 6.85
C ASN A 11 -22.93 -4.98 5.40
N ASP A 12 -23.63 -4.36 4.45
CA ASP A 12 -23.44 -4.58 3.00
C ASP A 12 -22.33 -3.70 2.40
N THR A 13 -21.61 -2.95 3.23
CA THR A 13 -20.51 -2.08 2.77
C THR A 13 -19.34 -2.91 2.24
N ILE A 14 -19.01 -2.73 0.98
CA ILE A 14 -17.79 -3.27 0.38
C ILE A 14 -16.60 -2.41 0.81
N VAL A 15 -15.61 -3.05 1.41
CA VAL A 15 -14.39 -2.39 1.88
C VAL A 15 -13.29 -2.56 0.84
N ASN A 16 -12.57 -1.48 0.55
CA ASN A 16 -11.40 -1.47 -0.32
C ASN A 16 -10.16 -0.95 0.41
N ASP A 17 -9.02 -1.07 -0.26
CA ASP A 17 -7.71 -0.62 0.19
C ASP A 17 -7.66 0.89 0.46
N SER A 18 -8.32 1.70 -0.37
CA SER A 18 -8.38 3.16 -0.23
C SER A 18 -9.09 3.60 1.04
N MET A 19 -10.16 2.89 1.45
CA MET A 19 -10.84 3.11 2.74
C MET A 19 -9.92 2.81 3.92
N GLU A 20 -9.13 1.74 3.83
CA GLU A 20 -8.14 1.41 4.84
C GLU A 20 -7.03 2.47 4.90
N ALA A 21 -6.57 2.95 3.75
CA ALA A 21 -5.58 4.02 3.62
C ALA A 21 -6.04 5.32 4.28
N GLY A 22 -7.27 5.74 4.01
CA GLY A 22 -7.87 6.88 4.70
C GLY A 22 -7.98 6.65 6.22
N TYR A 23 -8.34 5.44 6.64
CA TYR A 23 -8.46 5.09 8.05
C TYR A 23 -7.12 5.25 8.79
N TYR A 24 -6.04 4.60 8.35
CA TYR A 24 -4.75 4.72 9.03
C TYR A 24 -4.12 6.12 8.84
N GLY A 25 -4.35 6.78 7.69
CA GLY A 25 -3.79 8.09 7.40
C GLY A 25 -4.21 9.15 8.42
N VAL A 26 -5.48 9.14 8.83
CA VAL A 26 -5.98 10.04 9.88
C VAL A 26 -5.33 9.76 11.24
N TYR A 27 -5.06 8.49 11.57
CA TYR A 27 -4.35 8.16 12.82
C TYR A 27 -2.88 8.60 12.79
N LEU A 28 -2.18 8.42 11.68
CA LEU A 28 -0.81 8.91 11.51
C LEU A 28 -0.75 10.44 11.64
N TRP A 29 -1.66 11.15 10.97
CA TRP A 29 -1.78 12.60 11.10
C TRP A 29 -2.07 13.02 12.55
N ALA A 30 -3.01 12.35 13.23
CA ALA A 30 -3.34 12.65 14.62
C ALA A 30 -2.17 12.39 15.58
N GLN A 31 -1.34 11.37 15.34
CA GLN A 31 -0.09 11.17 16.09
C GLN A 31 0.88 12.33 15.88
N ALA A 32 1.08 12.76 14.62
CA ALA A 32 1.97 13.86 14.28
C ALA A 32 1.51 15.20 14.88
N VAL A 33 0.21 15.51 14.84
CA VAL A 33 -0.38 16.70 15.47
C VAL A 33 -0.14 16.70 16.99
N ARG A 34 -0.30 15.55 17.65
CA ARG A 34 -0.08 15.44 19.11
C ARG A 34 1.38 15.66 19.48
N GLU A 35 2.31 15.15 18.69
CA GLU A 35 3.75 15.41 18.88
C GLU A 35 4.10 16.87 18.62
N ALA A 36 3.63 17.43 17.50
CA ALA A 36 3.88 18.81 17.11
C ALA A 36 3.19 19.84 18.03
N LYS A 37 2.18 19.40 18.81
CA LYS A 37 1.28 20.25 19.59
C LYS A 37 0.71 21.40 18.76
N SER A 38 0.41 21.11 17.49
CA SER A 38 0.07 22.11 16.49
C SER A 38 -0.63 21.47 15.31
N PHE A 39 -1.46 22.26 14.63
CA PHE A 39 -2.06 21.91 13.35
C PHE A 39 -1.34 22.58 12.16
N GLU A 40 -0.27 23.34 12.42
CA GLU A 40 0.49 24.02 11.36
C GLU A 40 1.13 22.98 10.40
N PRO A 41 0.89 23.08 9.08
CA PRO A 41 1.33 22.07 8.11
C PRO A 41 2.80 21.70 8.21
N ASP A 42 3.70 22.69 8.31
CA ASP A 42 5.15 22.44 8.37
C ASP A 42 5.55 21.67 9.63
N LYS A 43 4.93 21.97 10.77
CA LYS A 43 5.21 21.29 12.04
C LYS A 43 4.73 19.84 12.00
N VAL A 44 3.52 19.63 11.48
CA VAL A 44 2.95 18.28 11.31
C VAL A 44 3.76 17.48 10.29
N LEU A 45 4.21 18.11 9.21
CA LEU A 45 5.03 17.50 8.18
C LEU A 45 6.37 16.99 8.71
N GLN A 46 7.03 17.73 9.61
CA GLN A 46 8.24 17.21 10.25
C GLN A 46 7.94 16.08 11.23
N ALA A 47 6.84 16.19 12.00
CA ALA A 47 6.45 15.18 12.99
C ALA A 47 5.95 13.86 12.38
N ILE A 48 5.45 13.87 11.14
CA ILE A 48 4.91 12.67 10.50
C ILE A 48 5.98 11.77 9.85
N LYS A 49 7.18 12.29 9.56
CA LYS A 49 8.26 11.53 8.92
C LYS A 49 8.70 10.34 9.78
N GLY A 50 8.70 9.13 9.21
CA GLY A 50 9.07 7.90 9.91
C GLY A 50 8.02 7.42 10.91
N ARG A 51 6.82 8.01 10.92
CA ARG A 51 5.73 7.53 11.79
C ARG A 51 5.19 6.20 11.30
N THR A 52 4.86 5.34 12.25
CA THR A 52 4.35 3.99 12.00
C THR A 52 2.93 3.84 12.52
N TYR A 53 2.17 2.96 11.87
CA TYR A 53 0.85 2.56 12.34
C TYR A 53 0.61 1.09 12.04
N ALA A 54 0.03 0.38 13.00
CA ALA A 54 -0.42 -1.00 12.83
C ALA A 54 -1.77 -0.99 12.07
N ALA A 55 -1.71 -0.88 10.74
CA ALA A 55 -2.91 -0.85 9.91
C ALA A 55 -3.55 -2.26 9.80
N PRO A 56 -4.86 -2.33 9.47
CA PRO A 56 -5.55 -3.60 9.26
C PRO A 56 -4.86 -4.57 8.29
N GLY A 57 -4.24 -4.05 7.24
CA GLY A 57 -3.47 -4.75 6.21
C GLY A 57 -2.00 -4.92 6.58
N GLY A 58 -1.57 -4.58 7.78
CA GLY A 58 -0.18 -4.72 8.24
C GLY A 58 0.46 -3.38 8.62
N SER A 59 1.69 -3.44 9.12
CA SER A 59 2.40 -2.23 9.53
C SER A 59 2.66 -1.32 8.32
N VAL A 60 2.39 -0.03 8.50
CA VAL A 60 2.74 1.03 7.56
C VAL A 60 3.71 2.00 8.22
N GLU A 61 4.62 2.57 7.43
CA GLU A 61 5.57 3.60 7.86
C GLU A 61 5.60 4.72 6.81
N ILE A 62 5.69 5.98 7.24
CA ILE A 62 5.90 7.11 6.33
C ILE A 62 7.39 7.23 6.02
N ASP A 63 7.75 7.07 4.75
CA ASP A 63 9.11 7.29 4.27
C ASP A 63 9.54 8.73 4.50
N LYS A 64 10.70 8.91 5.16
CA LYS A 64 11.18 10.22 5.61
C LYS A 64 11.55 11.14 4.44
N ASP A 65 11.95 10.55 3.32
CA ASP A 65 12.47 11.27 2.16
C ASP A 65 11.35 11.63 1.18
N THR A 66 10.43 10.70 0.94
CA THR A 66 9.41 10.80 -0.12
C THR A 66 8.00 11.01 0.40
N LEU A 67 7.75 10.85 1.71
CA LEU A 67 6.44 10.89 2.36
C LEU A 67 5.42 9.87 1.83
N HIS A 68 5.86 8.90 1.02
CA HIS A 68 5.07 7.75 0.64
C HIS A 68 5.12 6.69 1.73
N THR A 69 4.21 5.71 1.69
CA THR A 69 4.12 4.68 2.72
C THR A 69 4.90 3.43 2.35
N TYR A 70 5.69 2.91 3.29
CA TYR A 70 6.03 1.49 3.32
C TYR A 70 4.74 0.71 3.55
N MET A 71 4.48 -0.31 2.74
CA MET A 71 3.26 -1.12 2.87
C MET A 71 3.53 -2.58 2.54
N VAL A 72 2.70 -3.47 3.09
CA VAL A 72 2.78 -4.92 2.84
C VAL A 72 1.97 -5.25 1.58
N PRO A 73 2.61 -5.55 0.44
CA PRO A 73 1.89 -5.92 -0.77
C PRO A 73 1.30 -7.33 -0.65
N ARG A 74 0.15 -7.54 -1.28
CA ARG A 74 -0.51 -8.84 -1.41
C ARG A 74 -1.08 -8.98 -2.81
N PHE A 75 -0.94 -10.16 -3.39
CA PHE A 75 -1.59 -10.56 -4.62
C PHE A 75 -2.80 -11.40 -4.25
N GLY A 76 -3.97 -10.96 -4.70
CA GLY A 76 -5.25 -11.62 -4.42
C GLY A 76 -5.87 -12.20 -5.68
N LYS A 77 -6.36 -13.43 -5.59
CA LYS A 77 -7.26 -14.04 -6.57
C LYS A 77 -8.69 -13.71 -6.21
N ILE A 78 -9.48 -13.23 -7.18
CA ILE A 78 -10.91 -12.99 -7.00
C ILE A 78 -11.61 -14.34 -6.92
N ILE A 79 -12.31 -14.61 -5.81
CA ILE A 79 -13.05 -15.86 -5.58
C ILE A 79 -14.56 -15.63 -5.49
N GLY A 80 -15.02 -14.41 -5.76
CA GLY A 80 -16.43 -14.01 -5.78
C GLY A 80 -16.60 -12.50 -5.59
N PRO A 81 -17.83 -11.99 -5.59
CA PRO A 81 -18.10 -10.57 -5.39
C PRO A 81 -17.51 -10.06 -4.07
N GLY A 82 -16.57 -9.12 -4.14
CA GLY A 82 -15.91 -8.53 -2.96
C GLY A 82 -15.07 -9.50 -2.14
N LYS A 83 -14.76 -10.71 -2.66
CA LYS A 83 -13.98 -11.73 -1.94
C LYS A 83 -12.69 -12.03 -2.68
N PHE A 84 -11.60 -12.02 -1.92
CA PHE A 84 -10.26 -12.28 -2.40
C PHE A 84 -9.60 -13.38 -1.57
N GLU A 85 -8.93 -14.31 -2.24
CA GLU A 85 -7.97 -15.23 -1.65
C GLU A 85 -6.56 -14.68 -1.85
N ILE A 86 -5.76 -14.56 -0.80
CA ILE A 86 -4.37 -14.12 -0.93
C ILE A 86 -3.55 -15.29 -1.46
N ILE A 87 -2.97 -15.14 -2.64
CA ILE A 87 -2.15 -16.18 -3.29
C ILE A 87 -0.65 -15.95 -3.11
N GLN A 88 -0.23 -14.69 -2.92
CA GLN A 88 1.16 -14.33 -2.71
C GLN A 88 1.25 -13.01 -1.93
N GLY A 89 2.39 -12.75 -1.31
CA GLY A 89 2.72 -11.48 -0.68
C GLY A 89 4.18 -11.43 -0.28
N ASN A 90 4.58 -10.38 0.43
CA ASN A 90 5.95 -10.22 0.92
C ASN A 90 6.13 -10.74 2.36
N GLU A 91 5.55 -11.89 2.71
CA GLU A 91 5.66 -12.50 4.04
C GLU A 91 5.31 -11.56 5.22
N GLY A 92 4.38 -10.61 5.01
CA GLY A 92 4.05 -9.60 6.02
C GLY A 92 5.06 -8.46 6.18
N LYS A 93 6.18 -8.47 5.43
CA LYS A 93 7.21 -7.44 5.45
C LYS A 93 6.80 -6.25 4.56
N PRO A 94 6.88 -5.00 5.05
CA PRO A 94 6.64 -3.83 4.23
C PRO A 94 7.69 -3.66 3.14
N LEU A 95 7.28 -3.21 1.95
CA LEU A 95 8.18 -2.77 0.89
C LEU A 95 8.33 -1.25 0.90
N ARG A 96 9.56 -0.77 0.62
CA ARG A 96 9.84 0.65 0.44
C ARG A 96 9.12 1.21 -0.79
N PRO A 97 8.48 2.38 -0.70
CA PRO A 97 7.89 3.03 -1.87
C PRO A 97 8.97 3.52 -2.84
N ILE A 98 8.73 3.31 -4.14
CA ILE A 98 9.56 3.85 -5.23
C ILE A 98 8.64 4.66 -6.17
N PRO A 99 8.24 5.88 -5.77
CA PRO A 99 7.28 6.67 -6.55
C PRO A 99 7.88 7.18 -7.87
N TYR A 100 9.19 7.42 -7.88
CA TYR A 100 9.93 7.90 -9.04
C TYR A 100 10.96 6.84 -9.44
N PRO A 101 10.58 5.83 -10.23
CA PRO A 101 11.51 4.80 -10.68
C PRO A 101 12.60 5.40 -11.58
N ARG A 102 13.79 4.78 -11.59
CA ARG A 102 14.86 5.21 -12.49
C ARG A 102 14.43 5.09 -13.95
N TYR A 103 14.84 6.06 -14.76
CA TYR A 103 14.65 6.01 -16.19
C TYR A 103 15.24 4.72 -16.78
N ARG A 104 14.53 4.14 -17.75
CA ARG A 104 14.99 3.07 -18.62
C ARG A 104 14.66 3.48 -20.05
N SER A 105 15.61 3.28 -20.97
CA SER A 105 15.36 3.55 -22.39
C SER A 105 14.32 2.58 -22.97
N PRO A 106 13.66 2.93 -24.08
CA PRO A 106 12.76 2.02 -24.78
C PRO A 106 13.40 0.65 -25.09
N GLU A 107 14.67 0.60 -25.50
CA GLU A 107 15.35 -0.67 -25.76
C GLU A 107 15.59 -1.48 -24.49
N SER A 108 15.92 -0.80 -23.38
CA SER A 108 16.07 -1.45 -22.06
C SER A 108 14.74 -2.03 -21.57
N TRP A 109 13.63 -1.32 -21.78
CA TRP A 109 12.29 -1.83 -21.49
C TRP A 109 11.94 -3.03 -22.35
N ALA A 110 12.18 -2.96 -23.66
CA ALA A 110 11.90 -4.07 -24.56
C ALA A 110 12.65 -5.34 -24.14
N LYS A 111 13.95 -5.25 -23.83
CA LYS A 111 14.75 -6.39 -23.33
C LYS A 111 14.22 -6.95 -22.01
N TYR A 112 13.84 -6.07 -21.09
CA TYR A 112 13.30 -6.50 -19.80
C TYR A 112 11.96 -7.23 -19.96
N LEU A 113 11.05 -6.69 -20.77
CA LEU A 113 9.76 -7.29 -21.06
C LEU A 113 9.91 -8.64 -21.79
N ASP A 114 10.81 -8.73 -22.77
CA ASP A 114 11.12 -9.97 -23.48
C ASP A 114 11.67 -11.05 -22.53
N SER A 115 12.53 -10.68 -21.59
CA SER A 115 13.02 -11.60 -20.57
C SER A 115 11.92 -12.12 -19.64
N LEU A 116 10.95 -11.26 -19.26
CA LEU A 116 9.82 -11.66 -18.44
C LEU A 116 8.90 -12.60 -19.22
N HIS A 117 8.57 -12.25 -20.47
CA HIS A 117 7.74 -13.06 -21.34
C HIS A 117 8.34 -14.46 -21.58
N THR A 118 9.64 -14.52 -21.84
CA THR A 118 10.37 -15.79 -21.99
C THR A 118 10.34 -16.60 -20.69
N THR A 119 10.57 -15.95 -19.55
CA THR A 119 10.52 -16.60 -18.22
C THR A 119 9.12 -17.15 -17.91
N TRP A 120 8.07 -16.51 -18.43
CA TRP A 120 6.68 -16.93 -18.31
C TRP A 120 6.25 -17.91 -19.40
N GLY A 121 7.19 -18.58 -20.07
CA GLY A 121 6.90 -19.60 -21.06
C GLY A 121 6.36 -19.04 -22.38
N ASN A 122 6.79 -17.83 -22.76
CA ASN A 122 6.29 -17.08 -23.90
C ASN A 122 4.79 -16.79 -23.83
N ASN A 123 4.30 -16.49 -22.62
CA ASN A 123 2.94 -16.09 -22.37
C ASN A 123 2.87 -14.97 -21.33
N TRP A 124 2.11 -13.91 -21.61
CA TRP A 124 1.86 -12.83 -20.65
C TRP A 124 0.91 -13.25 -19.53
N PHE A 125 0.07 -14.25 -19.79
CA PHE A 125 -0.84 -14.84 -18.83
C PHE A 125 -0.21 -16.17 -18.41
N GLY A 126 0.51 -16.17 -17.29
CA GLY A 126 1.16 -17.39 -16.79
C GLY A 126 0.17 -18.56 -16.78
N THR A 127 0.50 -19.63 -17.49
CA THR A 127 -0.21 -20.91 -17.40
C THR A 127 0.45 -21.68 -16.28
N ASN A 128 -0.09 -21.58 -15.06
CA ASN A 128 -0.06 -22.60 -13.98
C ASN A 128 -0.82 -22.09 -12.76
#